data_AF-A0AA42BLD6-F1
#
_entry.id   AF-A0AA42BLD6-F1
#
_cell.length_a   1.000
_cell.length_b   1.000
_cell.length_c   1.000
_cell.angle_alpha   90.00
_cell.angle_beta   90.00
_cell.angle_gamma   90.00
#
_symmetry.space_group_name_H-M   'P 1'
#
loop_
_entity.id
_entity.type
_entity.pdbx_description
1 polymer ?
#
loop_
_entity_poly.entity_id
_entity_poly.type
_entity_poly.pdbx_seq_one_letter_code
_entity_poly.pdbx_strand_id
1 'polypeptide(L)'
;MSYEFQLYPAWVSKEGEEPKLVKDEAEFHALGEGWKLPEAAPFTPREQGPDFQEYPKWVNGVIVNDADAEAALLKAQPDSERAILLKLAEDKGIKVDGRWSDAKLRAAVESVE
;
A
#
# COMPACT_ATOMS: atom_id res chain seq x y z
N MET A 1 7.09 6.91 -16.15
CA MET A 1 5.82 6.78 -15.42
C MET A 1 5.09 8.08 -15.58
N SER A 2 3.98 8.11 -16.33
CA SER A 2 3.04 9.23 -16.32
C SER A 2 2.24 9.12 -15.01
N TYR A 3 2.37 10.10 -14.13
CA TYR A 3 1.58 10.14 -12.90
C TYR A 3 0.23 10.80 -13.24
N GLU A 4 -0.85 10.04 -13.19
CA GLU A 4 -2.19 10.60 -13.33
C GLU A 4 -2.59 11.22 -11.99
N PHE A 5 -2.84 12.52 -11.97
CA PHE A 5 -3.30 13.21 -10.77
C PHE A 5 -4.77 12.86 -10.53
N GLN A 6 -5.05 12.18 -9.42
CA GLN A 6 -6.40 11.87 -9.00
C GLN A 6 -7.09 13.17 -8.54
N LEU A 7 -7.89 13.78 -9.42
CA LEU A 7 -8.56 15.06 -9.14
C LEU A 7 -9.76 14.91 -8.18
N TYR A 8 -10.47 13.78 -8.26
CA TYR A 8 -11.66 13.53 -7.46
C TYR A 8 -11.46 12.40 -6.44
N PRO A 9 -12.10 12.47 -5.26
CA PRO A 9 -13.05 13.50 -4.84
C PRO A 9 -12.39 14.84 -4.52
N ALA A 10 -13.09 15.95 -4.81
CA ALA A 10 -12.57 17.31 -4.67
C ALA A 10 -13.50 18.19 -3.82
N TRP A 11 -12.91 19.01 -2.93
CA TRP A 11 -13.63 20.08 -2.25
C TRP A 11 -13.74 21.31 -3.13
N VAL A 12 -14.94 21.64 -3.58
CA VAL A 12 -15.20 22.82 -4.41
C VAL A 12 -15.73 23.97 -3.57
N SER A 13 -15.39 25.19 -3.96
CA SER A 13 -15.80 26.41 -3.26
C SER A 13 -16.46 27.39 -4.21
N LYS A 14 -17.37 28.20 -3.68
CA LYS A 14 -18.04 29.30 -4.36
C LYS A 14 -18.20 30.47 -3.40
N GLU A 15 -18.03 31.69 -3.90
CA GLU A 15 -18.12 32.89 -3.07
C GLU A 15 -19.52 33.01 -2.42
N GLY A 16 -19.57 33.10 -1.10
CA GLY A 16 -20.81 33.21 -0.33
C GLY A 16 -21.55 31.89 -0.07
N GLU A 17 -21.04 30.74 -0.52
CA GLU A 17 -21.58 29.41 -0.21
C GLU A 17 -20.58 28.56 0.58
N GLU A 18 -21.09 27.59 1.36
CA GLU A 18 -20.24 26.62 2.05
C GLU A 18 -19.56 25.65 1.05
N PRO A 19 -18.29 25.26 1.28
CA PRO A 19 -17.61 24.29 0.44
C PRO A 19 -18.35 22.95 0.36
N LYS A 20 -18.34 22.30 -0.81
CA LYS A 20 -18.98 21.00 -1.03
C LYS A 20 -17.96 19.98 -1.52
N LEU A 21 -18.08 18.74 -1.05
CA LEU A 21 -17.28 17.62 -1.55
C LEU A 21 -18.00 17.00 -2.75
N VAL A 22 -17.28 16.87 -3.86
CA VAL A 22 -17.76 16.33 -5.13
C VAL A 22 -16.98 15.07 -5.45
N LYS A 23 -17.67 13.99 -5.84
CA LYS A 23 -17.05 12.68 -6.06
C LYS A 23 -16.49 12.46 -7.45
N ASP A 24 -17.01 13.16 -8.45
CA ASP A 24 -16.63 13.02 -9.84
C ASP A 24 -16.91 14.29 -10.65
N GLU A 25 -16.50 14.29 -11.92
CA GLU A 25 -16.66 15.42 -12.83
C GLU A 25 -18.13 15.74 -13.14
N ALA A 26 -19.00 14.73 -13.18
CA ALA A 26 -20.42 14.91 -13.48
C ALA A 26 -21.13 15.66 -12.35
N GLU A 27 -20.85 15.29 -11.09
CA GLU A 27 -21.34 16.00 -9.92
C GLU A 27 -20.83 17.45 -9.88
N PHE A 28 -19.60 17.71 -10.33
CA PHE A 28 -19.07 19.08 -10.41
C PHE A 28 -19.84 19.93 -11.41
N HIS A 29 -20.05 19.44 -12.63
CA HIS A 29 -20.81 20.15 -13.65
C HIS A 29 -22.27 20.38 -13.25
N ALA A 30 -22.86 19.46 -12.48
CA ALA A 30 -24.24 19.59 -11.98
C ALA A 30 -24.42 20.76 -10.98
N LEU A 31 -23.34 21.24 -10.34
CA LEU A 31 -23.41 22.38 -9.40
C LEU A 31 -23.63 23.74 -10.09
N GLY A 32 -23.39 23.82 -11.40
CA GLY A 32 -23.57 25.04 -12.19
C GLY A 32 -22.46 26.08 -12.03
N GLU A 33 -22.74 27.32 -12.46
CA GLU A 33 -21.73 28.38 -12.55
C GLU A 33 -21.27 28.90 -11.17
N GLY A 34 -19.97 29.24 -11.10
CA GLY A 34 -19.35 29.88 -9.94
C GLY A 34 -18.63 28.94 -8.96
N TRP A 35 -18.78 27.62 -9.10
CA TRP A 35 -18.02 26.65 -8.32
C TRP A 35 -16.61 26.46 -8.88
N LYS A 36 -15.62 26.44 -7.99
CA LYS A 36 -14.20 26.34 -8.33
C LYS A 36 -13.57 25.14 -7.63
N LEU A 37 -12.78 24.38 -8.39
CA LEU A 37 -11.87 23.37 -7.87
C LEU A 37 -10.71 24.04 -7.11
N PRO A 38 -10.10 23.34 -6.13
CA PRO A 38 -8.93 23.86 -5.45
C PRO A 38 -7.77 23.97 -6.44
N GLU A 39 -6.92 24.97 -6.24
CA GLU A 39 -5.71 25.12 -7.02
C GLU A 39 -4.79 23.91 -6.79
N ALA A 40 -4.38 23.25 -7.86
CA ALA A 40 -3.43 22.15 -7.77
C ALA A 40 -2.08 22.71 -7.33
N ALA A 41 -1.62 22.32 -6.14
CA ALA A 41 -0.26 22.63 -5.72
C ALA A 41 0.72 21.99 -6.72
N PRO A 42 1.79 22.69 -7.12
CA PRO A 42 2.82 22.09 -7.96
C PRO A 42 3.38 20.86 -7.25
N PHE A 43 3.63 19.79 -8.01
CA PHE A 43 4.32 18.63 -7.48
C PHE A 43 5.72 19.06 -7.04
N THR A 44 5.96 19.06 -5.74
CA THR A 44 7.30 19.24 -5.17
C THR A 44 7.88 17.86 -4.94
N PRO A 45 8.90 17.42 -5.70
CA PRO A 45 9.62 16.21 -5.37
C PRO A 45 10.11 16.32 -3.92
N ARG A 46 10.04 15.22 -3.16
CA ARG A 46 10.70 15.19 -1.85
C ARG A 46 12.20 15.21 -2.08
N GLU A 47 12.80 16.39 -2.02
CA GLU A 47 14.25 16.51 -1.94
C GLU A 47 14.70 15.92 -0.61
N GLN A 48 15.57 14.91 -0.66
CA GLN A 48 16.26 14.45 0.53
C GLN A 48 17.27 15.53 0.91
N GLY A 49 17.10 16.12 2.09
CA GLY A 49 18.08 17.09 2.60
C GLY A 49 19.45 16.45 2.81
N PRO A 50 20.52 17.25 2.93
CA PRO A 50 21.88 16.74 3.14
C PRO A 50 22.02 15.89 4.42
N ASP A 51 21.15 16.11 5.41
CA ASP A 51 21.13 15.36 6.69
C ASP A 51 20.13 14.18 6.67
N PHE A 52 19.60 13.81 5.49
CA PHE A 52 18.69 12.67 5.38
C PHE A 52 19.44 11.36 5.62
N GLN A 53 19.12 10.71 6.74
CA GLN A 53 19.66 9.42 7.11
C GLN A 53 18.62 8.33 6.80
N GLU A 54 18.88 7.50 5.80
CA GLU A 54 17.93 6.48 5.35
C GLU A 54 17.77 5.31 6.33
N TYR A 55 18.84 4.98 7.05
CA TYR A 55 18.89 3.84 7.98
C TYR A 55 19.34 4.28 9.37
N PRO A 56 18.81 3.67 10.44
CA PRO A 56 17.93 2.50 10.45
C PRO A 56 16.47 2.83 10.09
N LYS A 57 15.76 1.88 9.45
CA LYS A 57 14.33 2.01 9.11
C LYS A 57 13.54 0.74 9.43
N TRP A 58 12.22 0.88 9.58
CA TRP A 58 11.30 -0.25 9.76
C TRP A 58 10.88 -0.80 8.42
N VAL A 59 11.06 -2.10 8.20
CA VAL A 59 10.58 -2.84 7.03
C VAL A 59 9.85 -4.08 7.54
N ASN A 60 8.55 -4.16 7.28
CA ASN A 60 7.68 -5.29 7.63
C ASN A 60 7.83 -5.77 9.09
N GLY A 61 7.89 -4.81 10.02
CA GLY A 61 7.97 -5.08 11.46
C GLY A 61 9.37 -5.43 11.98
N VAL A 62 10.42 -5.28 11.17
CA VAL A 62 11.82 -5.46 11.57
C VAL A 62 12.62 -4.18 11.31
N ILE A 63 13.50 -3.80 12.24
CA ILE A 63 14.44 -2.69 12.05
C ILE A 63 15.63 -3.19 11.21
N VAL A 64 15.89 -2.54 10.08
CA VAL A 64 17.04 -2.79 9.21
C VAL A 64 18.01 -1.60 9.28
N ASN A 65 19.31 -1.89 9.33
CA ASN A 65 20.37 -0.88 9.54
C ASN A 65 21.08 -0.45 8.25
N ASP A 66 20.85 -1.17 7.16
CA ASP A 66 21.47 -0.92 5.85
C ASP A 66 20.61 -1.53 4.73
N ALA A 67 20.98 -1.18 3.49
CA ALA A 67 20.26 -1.60 2.29
C ALA A 67 20.37 -3.12 2.03
N ASP A 68 21.49 -3.75 2.40
CA ASP A 68 21.70 -5.18 2.20
C ASP A 68 20.77 -5.99 3.12
N ALA A 69 20.61 -5.57 4.37
CA ALA A 69 19.68 -6.15 5.33
C ALA A 69 18.22 -5.98 4.88
N GLU A 70 17.85 -4.83 4.31
CA GLU A 70 16.53 -4.63 3.70
C GLU A 70 16.30 -5.59 2.53
N ALA A 71 17.23 -5.65 1.58
CA ALA A 71 17.10 -6.49 0.39
C ALA A 71 17.01 -7.98 0.77
N ALA A 72 17.80 -8.41 1.76
CA ALA A 72 17.73 -9.75 2.32
C ALA A 72 16.38 -10.02 2.97
N LEU A 73 15.85 -9.07 3.75
CA LEU A 73 14.55 -9.20 4.41
C LEU A 73 13.40 -9.27 3.40
N LEU A 74 13.40 -8.42 2.37
CA LEU A 74 12.40 -8.44 1.31
C LEU A 74 12.46 -9.73 0.50
N LYS A 75 13.66 -10.23 0.19
CA LYS A 75 13.84 -11.51 -0.52
C LYS A 75 13.43 -12.73 0.33
N ALA A 76 13.61 -12.66 1.64
CA ALA A 76 13.24 -13.73 2.56
C ALA A 76 11.74 -13.79 2.83
N GLN A 77 10.98 -12.76 2.44
CA GLN A 77 9.56 -12.73 2.66
C GLN A 77 8.82 -13.57 1.62
N PRO A 78 7.89 -14.43 2.07
CA PRO A 78 7.04 -15.17 1.17
C PRO A 78 6.08 -14.20 0.47
N ASP A 79 6.16 -14.14 -0.86
CA ASP A 79 5.31 -13.30 -1.72
C ASP A 79 3.81 -13.68 -1.68
N SER A 80 3.44 -14.77 -1.00
CA SER A 80 2.07 -15.28 -0.93
C SER A 80 1.78 -16.02 0.37
N GLU A 81 0.52 -16.01 0.78
CA GLU A 81 0.00 -16.79 1.91
C GLU A 81 0.36 -18.28 1.79
N ARG A 82 0.27 -18.83 0.57
CA ARG A 82 0.65 -20.22 0.31
C ARG A 82 2.12 -20.48 0.65
N ALA A 83 3.03 -19.56 0.33
CA ALA A 83 4.45 -19.71 0.67
C ALA A 83 4.69 -19.64 2.19
N ILE A 84 3.91 -18.83 2.93
CA ILE A 84 3.90 -18.85 4.41
C ILE A 84 3.47 -20.22 4.93
N LEU A 85 2.36 -20.75 4.42
CA LEU A 85 1.80 -22.04 4.85
C LEU A 85 2.73 -23.22 4.52
N LEU A 86 3.41 -23.18 3.37
CA LEU A 86 4.40 -24.20 2.99
C LEU A 86 5.62 -24.19 3.91
N LYS A 87 6.14 -23.00 4.23
CA LYS A 87 7.26 -22.88 5.18
C LYS A 87 6.88 -23.38 6.57
N LEU A 88 5.69 -23.01 7.05
CA LEU A 88 5.18 -23.47 8.33
C LEU A 88 4.92 -24.99 8.34
N ALA A 89 4.49 -25.56 7.21
CA ALA A 89 4.35 -27.01 7.04
C ALA A 89 5.71 -27.73 7.06
N GLU A 90 6.73 -27.16 6.41
CA GLU A 90 8.11 -27.68 6.44
C GLU A 90 8.70 -27.63 7.85
N ASP A 91 8.56 -26.50 8.56
CA ASP A 91 9.00 -26.33 9.94
C ASP A 91 8.33 -27.34 10.89
N LYS A 92 7.07 -27.73 10.61
CA LYS A 92 6.32 -28.75 11.34
C LYS A 92 6.52 -30.19 10.82
N GLY A 93 7.33 -30.39 9.77
CA GLY A 93 7.60 -31.70 9.17
C GLY A 93 6.40 -32.33 8.43
N ILE A 94 5.43 -31.54 8.00
CA ILE A 94 4.22 -31.98 7.29
C ILE A 94 4.54 -32.20 5.81
N LYS A 95 4.27 -33.41 5.30
CA LYS A 95 4.37 -33.71 3.86
C LYS A 95 3.17 -33.13 3.11
N VAL A 96 3.39 -32.05 2.36
CA VAL A 96 2.36 -31.38 1.55
C VAL A 96 2.37 -31.93 0.12
N ASP A 97 1.18 -32.22 -0.42
CA ASP A 97 0.99 -32.52 -1.85
C ASP A 97 0.72 -31.21 -2.62
N GLY A 98 1.36 -31.05 -3.79
CA GLY A 98 1.25 -29.86 -4.62
C GLY A 98 -0.18 -29.52 -5.09
N ARG A 99 -1.11 -30.49 -5.05
CA ARG A 99 -2.53 -30.32 -5.40
C ARG A 99 -3.40 -29.85 -4.24
N TRP A 100 -2.84 -29.69 -3.04
CA TRP A 100 -3.61 -29.20 -1.90
C TRP A 100 -4.01 -27.75 -2.11
N SER A 101 -5.30 -27.48 -1.89
CA SER A 101 -5.81 -26.12 -1.75
C SER A 101 -5.25 -25.48 -0.48
N ASP A 102 -5.19 -24.16 -0.47
CA ASP A 102 -4.65 -23.40 0.67
C ASP A 102 -5.46 -23.65 1.94
N ALA A 103 -6.78 -23.89 1.82
CA ALA A 103 -7.64 -24.28 2.94
C ALA A 103 -7.20 -25.61 3.59
N LYS A 104 -6.81 -26.61 2.78
CA LYS A 104 -6.36 -27.91 3.29
C LYS A 104 -4.95 -27.80 3.91
N LEU A 105 -4.08 -27.01 3.29
CA LEU A 105 -2.75 -26.68 3.80
C LEU A 105 -2.84 -26.00 5.17
N ARG A 106 -3.69 -24.98 5.32
CA ARG A 106 -3.92 -24.27 6.58
C ARG A 106 -4.42 -25.20 7.68
N ALA A 107 -5.45 -25.99 7.40
CA ALA A 107 -6.00 -26.93 8.37
C ALA A 107 -4.96 -27.96 8.84
N ALA A 108 -4.12 -28.47 7.93
CA ALA A 108 -3.06 -29.42 8.29
C ALA A 108 -2.02 -28.76 9.22
N VAL A 109 -1.62 -27.53 8.92
CA VAL A 109 -0.65 -26.79 9.71
C VAL A 109 -1.19 -26.40 11.08
N GLU A 110 -2.46 -26.03 11.20
CA GLU A 110 -3.10 -25.70 12.49
C GLU A 110 -3.40 -26.93 13.34
N SER A 111 -3.64 -28.10 12.74
CA SER A 111 -3.92 -29.34 13.47
C SER A 111 -2.73 -29.93 14.23
N VAL A 112 -1.53 -29.43 13.95
CA VAL A 112 -0.28 -29.79 14.63
C VAL A 112 0.07 -28.64 15.57
N GLU A 113 -0.65 -28.57 16.69
CA GLU A 113 -0.36 -27.71 17.84
C GLU A 113 -0.02 -28.59 19.06
#